data_AF-A0A497L4C3-F1
#
_entry.id   AF-A0A497L4C3-F1
#
_cell.length_a   1.000
_cell.length_b   1.000
_cell.length_c   1.000
_cell.angle_alpha   90.00
_cell.angle_beta   90.00
_cell.angle_gamma   90.00
#
_symmetry.space_group_name_H-M   'P 1'
#
loop_
_entity.id
_entity.type
_entity.pdbx_description
1 polymer ?
#
loop_
_entity_poly.entity_id
_entity_poly.type
_entity_poly.pdbx_seq_one_letter_code
_entity_poly.pdbx_strand_id
1 'polypeptide(L)'
;MSTKKSVSEKAAVTLEPQTVEAMVELVDSIELLRSFFNDQVIHDISGILSSVLKLVNAISGTDLVDILERGLQDPELDRALMNPPKVGLWGLISALGNDDVQKGMGILIELLKAIGRASGE
;
A
#
# COMPACT_ATOMS: atom_id res chain seq x y z
N MET A 1 11.13 -2.72 71.74
CA MET A 1 10.96 -3.92 70.88
C MET A 1 9.52 -3.88 70.37
N SER A 2 9.17 -3.36 69.20
CA SER A 2 9.61 -3.58 67.81
C SER A 2 9.34 -5.00 67.28
N THR A 3 8.73 -5.03 66.07
CA THR A 3 8.41 -6.12 65.12
C THR A 3 7.06 -6.80 65.30
N LYS A 4 6.15 -6.91 64.30
CA LYS A 4 6.21 -6.86 62.81
C LYS A 4 4.79 -6.51 62.29
N LYS A 5 4.57 -5.50 61.43
CA LYS A 5 4.56 -5.55 59.93
C LYS A 5 3.91 -6.85 59.41
N SER A 6 2.88 -6.88 58.58
CA SER A 6 2.24 -5.90 57.70
C SER A 6 0.96 -6.57 57.21
N VAL A 7 -0.21 -6.09 57.62
CA VAL A 7 -1.43 -6.39 56.86
C VAL A 7 -1.30 -5.54 55.60
N SER A 8 -1.05 -6.21 54.48
CA SER A 8 -1.02 -5.58 53.16
C SER A 8 -2.39 -4.95 52.92
N GLU A 9 -2.50 -3.68 53.26
CA GLU A 9 -3.57 -2.78 52.87
C GLU A 9 -3.57 -2.81 51.33
N LYS A 10 -4.42 -3.67 50.76
CA LYS A 10 -4.79 -3.57 49.36
C LYS A 10 -5.28 -2.14 49.23
N ALA A 11 -4.51 -1.30 48.54
CA ALA A 11 -4.89 0.07 48.25
C ALA A 11 -6.31 0.01 47.71
N ALA A 12 -7.28 0.38 48.56
CA ALA A 12 -8.64 0.55 48.15
C ALA A 12 -8.57 1.78 47.27
N VAL A 13 -8.43 1.56 45.96
CA VAL A 13 -8.50 2.62 44.97
C VAL A 13 -9.93 3.14 45.07
N THR A 14 -10.13 4.18 45.88
CA THR A 14 -11.36 4.96 45.90
C THR A 14 -11.38 5.72 44.60
N LEU A 15 -12.03 5.15 43.59
CA LEU A 15 -12.25 5.81 42.33
C LEU A 15 -13.17 7.00 42.61
N GLU A 16 -12.65 8.21 42.44
CA GLU A 16 -13.49 9.39 42.43
C GLU A 16 -14.51 9.26 41.28
N PRO A 17 -15.74 9.78 41.43
CA PRO A 17 -16.78 9.65 40.40
C PRO A 17 -16.30 10.07 39.01
N GLN A 18 -15.50 11.14 38.95
CA GLN A 18 -14.84 11.65 37.75
C GLN A 18 -13.88 10.66 37.08
N THR A 19 -13.18 9.83 37.86
CA THR A 19 -12.30 8.78 37.32
C THR A 19 -13.11 7.62 36.74
N VAL A 20 -14.22 7.26 37.37
CA VAL A 20 -15.13 6.22 36.85
C VAL A 20 -15.77 6.68 35.54
N GLU A 21 -16.22 7.93 35.48
CA GLU A 21 -16.83 8.51 34.29
C GLU A 21 -15.86 8.54 33.09
N ALA A 22 -14.62 8.98 33.31
CA ALA A 22 -13.58 8.94 32.28
C ALA A 22 -13.25 7.50 31.82
N MET A 23 -13.30 6.51 32.71
CA MET A 23 -13.10 5.10 32.34
C MET A 23 -14.26 4.56 31.50
N VAL A 24 -15.50 4.95 31.81
CA VAL A 24 -16.68 4.57 31.02
C VAL A 24 -16.59 5.15 29.62
N GLU A 25 -16.21 6.42 29.50
CA GLU A 25 -16.06 7.10 28.21
C GLU A 25 -14.96 6.46 27.33
N LEU A 26 -13.88 5.98 27.94
CA LEU A 26 -12.84 5.18 27.26
C LEU A 26 -13.37 3.81 26.80
N VAL A 27 -14.18 3.15 27.63
CA VAL A 27 -14.80 1.86 27.28
C VAL A 27 -15.78 2.05 26.11
N ASP A 28 -16.58 3.11 26.13
CA ASP A 28 -17.50 3.45 25.03
C ASP A 28 -16.74 3.76 23.75
N SER A 29 -15.62 4.47 23.84
CA SER A 29 -14.73 4.74 22.70
C SER A 29 -14.13 3.45 22.12
N ILE A 30 -13.77 2.48 22.97
CA ILE A 30 -13.29 1.16 22.56
C ILE A 30 -14.42 0.33 21.95
N GLU A 31 -15.65 0.44 22.48
CA GLU A 31 -16.82 -0.26 21.96
C GLU A 31 -17.22 0.26 20.58
N LEU A 32 -17.14 1.57 20.36
CA LEU A 32 -17.28 2.18 19.03
C LEU A 32 -16.23 1.66 18.04
N LEU A 33 -14.96 1.56 18.47
CA LEU A 33 -13.90 0.97 17.63
C LEU A 33 -14.17 -0.51 17.33
N ARG A 34 -14.60 -1.30 18.32
CA ARG A 34 -14.97 -2.71 18.10
C ARG A 34 -16.15 -2.86 17.16
N SER A 35 -17.15 -2.01 17.29
CA SER A 35 -18.31 -1.97 16.42
C SER A 35 -17.93 -1.64 14.98
N PHE A 36 -16.92 -0.77 14.80
CA PHE A 36 -16.35 -0.45 13.50
C PHE A 36 -15.52 -1.61 12.93
N PHE A 37 -14.62 -2.22 13.72
CA PHE A 37 -13.84 -3.40 13.34
C PHE A 37 -14.62 -4.70 13.55
N ASN A 38 -15.88 -4.71 13.12
CA ASN A 38 -16.68 -5.93 13.11
C ASN A 38 -16.21 -6.89 11.99
N ASP A 39 -16.73 -8.12 12.03
CA ASP A 39 -16.34 -9.19 11.10
C ASP A 39 -16.56 -8.82 9.63
N GLN A 40 -17.53 -7.95 9.31
CA GLN A 40 -17.78 -7.49 7.95
C GLN A 40 -16.64 -6.60 7.44
N VAL A 41 -16.17 -5.64 8.24
CA VAL A 41 -15.06 -4.77 7.85
C VAL A 41 -13.77 -5.57 7.71
N ILE A 42 -13.54 -6.56 8.59
CA ILE A 42 -12.40 -7.47 8.48
C ILE A 42 -12.48 -8.30 7.19
N HIS A 43 -13.67 -8.77 6.83
CA HIS A 43 -13.90 -9.50 5.58
C HIS A 43 -13.63 -8.62 4.35
N ASP A 44 -14.14 -7.39 4.34
CA ASP A 44 -13.98 -6.44 3.24
C ASP A 44 -12.51 -6.04 3.05
N ILE A 45 -11.80 -5.73 4.15
CA ILE A 45 -10.35 -5.46 4.13
C ILE A 45 -9.59 -6.69 3.61
N SER A 46 -9.99 -7.89 4.01
CA SER A 46 -9.36 -9.13 3.54
C SER A 46 -9.59 -9.35 2.05
N GLY A 47 -10.78 -9.01 1.53
CA GLY A 47 -11.09 -9.05 0.10
C GLY A 47 -10.24 -8.08 -0.72
N ILE A 48 -10.08 -6.84 -0.24
CA ILE A 48 -9.21 -5.83 -0.83
C ILE A 48 -7.76 -6.31 -0.80
N LEU A 49 -7.27 -6.75 0.37
CA LEU A 49 -5.90 -7.22 0.54
C LEU A 49 -5.60 -8.43 -0.35
N SER A 50 -6.52 -9.40 -0.45
CA SER A 50 -6.39 -10.56 -1.34
C SER A 50 -6.30 -10.14 -2.79
N SER A 51 -7.11 -9.17 -3.22
CA SER A 51 -7.07 -8.64 -4.58
C SER A 51 -5.74 -7.93 -4.88
N VAL A 52 -5.24 -7.13 -3.93
CA VAL A 52 -3.92 -6.49 -4.03
C VAL A 52 -2.81 -7.53 -4.08
N LEU A 53 -2.84 -8.56 -3.23
CA LEU A 53 -1.84 -9.61 -3.22
C LEU A 53 -1.85 -10.45 -4.51
N LYS A 54 -3.02 -10.74 -5.08
CA LYS A 54 -3.13 -11.39 -6.39
C LYS A 54 -2.51 -10.53 -7.48
N LEU A 55 -2.76 -9.22 -7.46
CA LEU A 55 -2.14 -8.29 -8.40
C LEU A 55 -0.63 -8.25 -8.23
N VAL A 56 -0.12 -8.14 -6.99
CA VAL A 56 1.31 -8.18 -6.69
C VAL A 56 1.93 -9.48 -7.18
N ASN A 57 1.32 -10.64 -6.90
CA ASN A 57 1.82 -11.93 -7.38
C ASN A 57 1.81 -12.03 -8.91
N ALA A 58 0.77 -11.52 -9.58
CA ALA A 58 0.67 -11.53 -11.03
C ALA A 58 1.73 -10.62 -11.68
N ILE A 59 2.02 -9.48 -11.05
CA ILE A 59 3.01 -8.51 -11.52
C ILE A 59 4.43 -9.03 -11.21
N SER A 60 4.72 -9.40 -9.97
CA SER A 60 6.02 -9.95 -9.53
C SER A 60 6.41 -11.28 -10.17
N GLY A 61 5.45 -12.03 -10.72
CA GLY A 61 5.72 -13.26 -11.46
C GLY A 61 6.18 -13.06 -12.90
N THR A 62 6.32 -11.81 -13.37
CA THR A 62 6.65 -11.48 -14.76
C THR A 62 7.94 -10.69 -14.88
N ASP A 63 8.71 -10.95 -15.93
CA ASP A 63 9.90 -10.17 -16.31
C ASP A 63 9.58 -8.68 -16.56
N LEU A 64 8.30 -8.33 -16.71
CA LEU A 64 7.83 -6.95 -16.89
C LEU A 64 8.21 -6.07 -15.69
N VAL A 65 8.15 -6.59 -14.46
CA VAL A 65 8.55 -5.83 -13.27
C VAL A 65 10.03 -5.51 -13.30
N ASP A 66 10.86 -6.50 -13.61
CA ASP A 66 12.30 -6.32 -13.69
C ASP A 66 12.67 -5.31 -14.79
N ILE A 67 11.98 -5.35 -15.93
CA ILE A 67 12.18 -4.39 -17.03
C ILE A 67 11.77 -2.98 -16.59
N LEU A 68 10.63 -2.83 -15.91
CA LEU A 68 10.16 -1.55 -15.40
C LEU A 68 11.08 -1.01 -14.30
N GLU A 69 11.53 -1.85 -13.36
CA GLU A 69 12.47 -1.48 -12.32
C GLU A 69 13.77 -0.96 -12.93
N ARG A 70 14.35 -1.69 -13.89
CA ARG A 70 15.56 -1.26 -14.59
C ARG A 70 15.35 0.04 -15.37
N GLY A 71 14.21 0.20 -16.02
CA GLY A 71 13.87 1.43 -16.74
C GLY A 71 13.68 2.63 -15.82
N LEU A 72 13.12 2.43 -14.61
CA LEU A 72 12.98 3.48 -13.60
C LEU A 72 14.31 3.88 -12.95
N GLN A 73 15.29 2.97 -12.95
CA GLN A 73 16.65 3.24 -12.48
C GLN A 73 17.56 3.78 -13.61
N ASP A 74 17.01 4.08 -14.79
CA ASP A 74 17.81 4.54 -15.92
C ASP A 74 18.35 5.97 -15.69
N PRO A 75 19.68 6.17 -15.78
CA PRO A 75 20.27 7.49 -15.57
C PRO A 75 19.86 8.55 -16.60
N GLU A 76 19.46 8.16 -17.82
CA GLU A 76 18.98 9.11 -18.82
C GLU A 76 17.55 9.56 -18.50
N LEU A 77 16.71 8.66 -17.99
CA LEU A 77 15.40 9.00 -17.44
C LEU A 77 15.53 9.99 -16.28
N ASP A 78 16.43 9.74 -15.32
CA ASP A 78 16.68 10.66 -14.21
C ASP A 78 17.11 12.06 -14.68
N ARG A 79 17.98 12.13 -15.69
CA ARG A 79 18.40 13.40 -16.30
C ARG A 79 17.23 14.11 -16.98
N ALA A 80 16.38 13.37 -17.68
CA ALA A 80 15.19 13.91 -18.34
C ALA A 80 14.14 14.41 -17.33
N LEU A 81 14.01 13.77 -16.16
CA LEU A 81 13.14 14.25 -15.08
C LEU A 81 13.64 15.57 -14.49
N MET A 82 14.95 15.72 -14.31
CA MET A 82 15.56 16.96 -13.81
C MET A 82 15.56 18.09 -14.86
N ASN A 83 15.75 17.76 -16.14
CA ASN A 83 15.76 18.71 -17.23
C ASN A 83 15.03 18.14 -18.46
N PRO A 84 13.71 18.34 -18.55
CA PRO A 84 12.89 17.73 -19.59
C PRO A 84 13.32 18.15 -21.01
N PRO A 85 13.70 17.21 -21.89
CA PRO A 85 14.03 17.54 -23.27
C PRO A 85 12.77 18.02 -24.01
N LYS A 86 12.90 19.11 -24.77
CA LYS A 86 11.83 19.60 -25.64
C LYS A 86 11.84 18.81 -26.95
N VAL A 87 10.85 17.95 -27.13
CA VAL A 87 10.73 17.13 -28.34
C VAL A 87 9.78 17.82 -29.33
N GLY A 88 10.30 18.23 -30.50
CA GLY A 88 9.49 18.73 -31.61
C GLY A 88 8.96 17.61 -32.51
N LEU A 89 8.12 17.93 -33.50
CA LEU A 89 7.54 16.95 -34.43
C LEU A 89 8.60 16.07 -35.12
N TRP A 90 9.72 16.67 -35.55
CA TRP A 90 10.85 15.94 -36.12
C TRP A 90 11.56 15.04 -35.10
N GLY A 91 11.66 15.49 -33.85
CA GLY A 91 12.23 14.70 -32.75
C GLY A 91 11.39 13.46 -32.45
N LEU A 92 10.06 13.58 -32.51
CA LEU A 92 9.15 12.45 -32.34
C LEU A 92 9.30 11.41 -33.46
N ILE A 93 9.38 11.86 -34.72
CA ILE A 93 9.61 10.95 -35.86
C ILE A 93 10.96 10.25 -35.72
N SER A 94 12.00 10.99 -35.32
CA SER A 94 13.32 10.43 -35.05
C SER A 94 13.28 9.40 -33.91
N ALA A 95 12.52 9.67 -32.85
CA ALA A 95 12.36 8.75 -31.73
C ALA A 95 11.67 7.44 -32.13
N LEU A 96 10.69 7.47 -33.04
CA LEU A 96 10.06 6.25 -33.56
C LEU A 96 11.04 5.37 -34.36
N GLY A 97 12.09 5.97 -34.92
CA GLY A 97 13.17 5.24 -35.60
C GLY A 97 14.22 4.66 -34.64
N ASN A 98 14.17 4.96 -33.34
CA ASN A 98 15.14 4.48 -32.36
C ASN A 98 14.82 3.04 -31.92
N ASP A 99 15.84 2.19 -31.87
CA ASP A 99 15.71 0.77 -31.55
C ASP A 99 15.11 0.52 -30.15
N ASP A 100 15.46 1.33 -29.16
CA ASP A 100 14.99 1.14 -27.77
C ASP A 100 13.52 1.58 -27.62
N VAL A 101 13.12 2.64 -28.33
CA VAL A 101 11.71 3.04 -28.44
C VAL A 101 10.89 1.95 -29.12
N GLN A 102 11.42 1.33 -30.19
CA GLN A 102 10.74 0.25 -30.89
C GLN A 102 10.58 -1.00 -30.03
N LYS A 103 11.61 -1.40 -29.28
CA LYS A 103 11.54 -2.52 -28.32
C LYS A 103 10.49 -2.25 -27.25
N GLY A 104 10.51 -1.05 -26.65
CA GLY A 104 9.52 -0.64 -25.64
C GLY A 104 8.10 -0.66 -26.18
N MET A 105 7.88 -0.11 -27.37
CA MET A 105 6.59 -0.12 -28.05
C MET A 105 6.12 -1.55 -28.37
N GLY A 106 7.02 -2.44 -28.78
CA GLY A 106 6.71 -3.86 -29.02
C GLY A 106 6.20 -4.56 -27.77
N ILE A 107 6.84 -4.33 -26.61
CA ILE A 107 6.40 -4.86 -25.31
C ILE A 107 5.00 -4.32 -24.96
N LEU A 108 4.78 -3.01 -25.11
CA LEU A 108 3.48 -2.39 -24.82
C LEU A 108 2.36 -2.93 -25.72
N ILE A 109 2.63 -3.15 -27.00
CA ILE A 109 1.65 -3.72 -27.94
C ILE A 109 1.28 -5.15 -27.54
N GLU A 110 2.25 -5.98 -27.13
CA GLU A 110 1.95 -7.35 -26.72
C GLU A 110 1.18 -7.39 -25.39
N LEU A 111 1.48 -6.47 -24.45
CA LEU A 111 0.68 -6.27 -23.24
C LEU A 111 -0.77 -5.91 -23.58
N LEU A 112 -0.98 -4.97 -24.50
CA LEU A 112 -2.31 -4.58 -24.95
C LEU A 112 -3.07 -5.75 -25.58
N LYS A 113 -2.40 -6.58 -26.40
CA LYS A 113 -3.02 -7.79 -26.95
C LYS A 113 -3.37 -8.80 -25.85
N ALA A 114 -2.51 -8.98 -24.86
CA ALA A 114 -2.77 -9.89 -23.75
C ALA A 114 -4.00 -9.46 -22.95
N ILE A 115 -4.13 -8.16 -22.65
CA ILE A 115 -5.32 -7.58 -22.01
C ILE A 115 -6.56 -7.81 -22.88
N GLY A 116 -6.47 -7.54 -24.18
CA GLY A 116 -7.57 -7.76 -25.12
C GLY A 116 -8.03 -9.22 -25.17
N ARG A 117 -7.09 -10.18 -25.14
CA ARG A 117 -7.39 -11.62 -25.05
C ARG A 117 -8.10 -11.96 -23.74
N ALA A 118 -7.64 -11.42 -22.62
CA ALA A 118 -8.23 -11.66 -21.29
C ALA A 118 -9.60 -10.98 -21.09
N SER A 119 -9.91 -9.92 -21.83
CA SER A 119 -11.20 -9.20 -21.77
C SER A 119 -12.30 -9.82 -22.64
N GLY A 120 -11.95 -10.74 -23.54
CA GLY A 120 -12.88 -11.41 -24.46
C GLY A 120 -13.47 -12.72 -23.93
N GLU A 121 -13.08 -13.14 -22.73
CA GLU A 121 -13.76 -14.17 -21.93
C GLU A 121 -14.76 -13.53 -20.96
#